data_AF-A0AAD4QYL3-F1
#
_entry.id   AF-A0AAD4QYL3-F1
#
_cell.length_a   1.000
_cell.length_b   1.000
_cell.length_c   1.000
_cell.angle_alpha   90.00
_cell.angle_beta   90.00
_cell.angle_gamma   90.00
#
_symmetry.space_group_name_H-M   'P 1'
#
loop_
_entity.id
_entity.type
_entity.pdbx_description
1 polymer ?
#
loop_
_entity_poly.entity_id
_entity_poly.type
_entity_poly.pdbx_seq_one_letter_code
_entity_poly.pdbx_strand_id
1 'polypeptide(L)'
;MNSASGSRLFLIQDAEKEYCKKFGLTPFRNCAHPRSSAAFAVLSECSELNPETKDAPVEYVIDCTLGYPKGVVAGLGEAMIGEWPNDTTTVAIHYKVHKVKREWTEDEAKLKEWLYEQYKAKDDLLEEYYKTGTFPGKRRRVEFSLVHSVMVQVFWCALFYFHYNFTLKLVLKPLAMWILRLFWNAIF
;
A
#
# COMPACT_ATOMS: atom_id res chain seq x y z
N MET A 1 21.89 13.78 -1.02
CA MET A 1 20.50 14.09 -1.39
C MET A 1 19.62 13.06 -0.70
N ASN A 2 18.90 13.46 0.35
CA ASN A 2 17.99 12.59 1.08
C ASN A 2 16.67 12.56 0.29
N SER A 3 16.40 11.47 -0.43
CA SER A 3 15.10 11.28 -1.08
C SER A 3 13.99 11.28 -0.03
N ALA A 4 12.81 11.77 -0.40
CA ALA A 4 11.65 11.87 0.50
C ALA A 4 11.18 10.51 1.09
N SER A 5 11.63 9.37 0.54
CA SER A 5 11.42 8.05 1.17
C SER A 5 12.37 7.78 2.34
N GLY A 6 13.61 8.27 2.28
CA GLY A 6 14.61 8.05 3.34
C GLY A 6 14.22 8.70 4.66
N SER A 7 13.51 9.84 4.62
CA SER A 7 13.00 10.51 5.82
C SER A 7 11.87 9.73 6.50
N ARG A 8 11.01 9.03 5.73
CA ARG A 8 9.91 8.23 6.29
C ARG A 8 10.38 6.95 6.96
N LEU A 9 11.41 6.29 6.41
CA LEU A 9 11.99 5.10 7.03
C LEU A 9 12.61 5.43 8.39
N PHE A 10 13.29 6.57 8.50
CA PHE A 10 13.83 7.07 9.77
C PHE A 10 12.72 7.31 10.80
N LEU A 11 11.60 7.93 10.41
CA LEU A 11 10.44 8.12 11.29
C LEU A 11 9.86 6.79 11.80
N ILE A 12 9.81 5.77 10.94
CA ILE A 12 9.35 4.42 11.33
C ILE A 12 10.33 3.80 12.33
N GLN A 13 11.64 3.92 12.10
CA GLN A 13 12.66 3.39 13.02
C GLN A 13 12.61 4.06 14.38
N ASP A 14 12.41 5.37 14.44
CA ASP A 14 12.30 6.09 15.71
C ASP A 14 11.02 5.76 16.46
N ALA A 15 9.87 5.76 15.78
CA ALA A 15 8.61 5.32 16.37
C ALA A 15 8.68 3.87 16.87
N GLU A 16 9.47 3.04 16.22
CA GLU A 16 9.69 1.65 16.61
C GLU A 16 10.58 1.52 17.85
N LYS A 17 11.65 2.31 17.96
CA LYS A 17 12.48 2.38 19.18
C LYS A 17 11.65 2.82 20.38
N GLU A 18 10.81 3.84 20.21
CA GLU A 18 9.92 4.33 21.27
C GLU A 18 8.92 3.25 21.70
N TYR A 19 8.32 2.54 20.74
CA TYR A 19 7.43 1.43 21.01
C TYR A 19 8.14 0.30 21.78
N CYS A 20 9.31 -0.12 21.30
CA CYS A 20 10.11 -1.15 21.94
C CYS A 20 10.50 -0.76 23.37
N LYS A 21 10.89 0.50 23.61
CA LYS A 21 11.20 1.03 24.94
C LYS A 21 9.99 0.99 25.88
N LYS A 22 8.79 1.33 25.38
CA LYS A 22 7.56 1.33 26.18
C LYS A 22 7.14 -0.08 26.61
N PHE A 23 7.37 -1.08 25.77
CA PHE A 23 6.92 -2.46 26.00
C PHE A 23 8.06 -3.43 26.39
N GLY A 24 9.29 -2.94 26.57
CA GLY A 24 10.44 -3.76 26.94
C GLY A 24 10.85 -4.78 25.87
N LEU A 25 10.61 -4.46 24.60
CA LEU A 25 10.89 -5.35 23.47
C LEU A 25 12.25 -5.02 22.85
N THR A 26 12.86 -6.02 22.20
CA THR A 26 14.08 -5.81 21.40
C THR A 26 13.66 -5.43 19.99
N PRO A 27 14.15 -4.30 19.42
CA PRO A 27 13.80 -3.91 18.06
C PRO A 27 14.27 -4.94 17.04
N PHE A 28 13.41 -5.24 16.07
CA PHE A 28 13.75 -6.04 14.90
C PHE A 28 14.67 -5.27 13.95
N ARG A 29 15.38 -5.98 13.07
CA ARG A 29 16.41 -5.40 12.20
C ARG A 29 15.84 -4.85 10.89
N ASN A 30 14.92 -5.60 10.30
CA ASN A 30 14.43 -5.46 8.93
C ASN A 30 12.96 -5.02 8.87
N CYS A 31 12.21 -5.10 9.98
CA CYS A 31 10.82 -4.65 10.07
C CYS A 31 10.49 -4.00 11.42
N ALA A 32 9.32 -3.36 11.53
CA ALA A 32 8.79 -2.83 12.79
C ALA A 32 7.75 -3.80 13.39
N HIS A 33 7.59 -3.80 14.72
CA HIS A 33 6.59 -4.61 15.40
C HIS A 33 5.17 -4.26 14.95
N PRO A 34 4.28 -5.25 14.83
CA PRO A 34 2.91 -5.03 14.41
C PRO A 34 2.12 -4.22 15.44
N ARG A 35 1.21 -3.38 14.96
CA ARG A 35 0.20 -2.71 15.78
C ARG A 35 -1.09 -3.53 15.69
N SER A 36 -1.44 -4.26 16.75
CA SER A 36 -2.50 -5.28 16.76
C SER A 36 -3.91 -4.73 16.80
N SER A 37 -4.14 -3.58 17.43
CA SER A 37 -5.49 -3.16 17.83
C SER A 37 -6.44 -2.92 16.65
N ALA A 38 -5.97 -2.33 15.55
CA ALA A 38 -6.79 -2.15 14.35
C ALA A 38 -7.09 -3.50 13.65
N ALA A 39 -6.11 -4.40 13.60
CA ALA A 39 -6.31 -5.73 13.03
C ALA A 39 -7.29 -6.57 13.87
N PHE A 40 -7.21 -6.45 15.19
CA PHE A 40 -8.15 -7.07 16.11
C PHE A 40 -9.58 -6.57 15.89
N ALA A 41 -9.78 -5.25 15.85
CA ALA A 41 -11.11 -4.66 15.63
C ALA A 41 -11.75 -5.15 14.31
N VAL A 42 -10.97 -5.24 13.23
CA VAL A 42 -11.49 -5.78 11.97
C VAL A 42 -11.84 -7.25 12.10
N LEU A 43 -10.97 -8.05 12.71
CA LEU A 43 -11.22 -9.48 12.88
C LEU A 43 -12.39 -9.77 13.81
N SER A 44 -12.58 -9.00 14.89
CA SER A 44 -13.70 -9.19 15.82
C SER A 44 -15.04 -8.85 15.15
N GLU A 45 -15.12 -7.72 14.45
CA GLU A 45 -16.35 -7.27 13.79
C GLU A 45 -16.71 -8.15 12.58
N CYS A 46 -15.72 -8.62 11.83
CA CYS A 46 -15.93 -9.45 10.65
C CYS A 46 -15.82 -10.97 10.94
N SER A 47 -15.82 -11.37 12.22
CA SER A 47 -15.77 -12.79 12.62
C SER A 47 -17.13 -13.48 12.56
N GLU A 48 -18.21 -12.71 12.64
CA GLU A 48 -19.57 -13.21 12.64
C GLU A 48 -20.29 -12.88 11.32
N LEU A 49 -21.29 -13.69 11.01
CA LEU A 49 -22.09 -13.51 9.81
C LEU A 49 -23.02 -12.31 10.06
N ASN A 50 -22.78 -11.20 9.38
CA ASN A 50 -23.58 -10.00 9.57
C ASN A 50 -25.00 -10.26 9.04
N PRO A 51 -26.05 -10.24 9.89
CA PRO A 51 -27.41 -10.57 9.48
C PRO A 51 -28.04 -9.52 8.54
N GLU A 52 -27.53 -8.30 8.55
CA GLU A 52 -28.02 -7.21 7.69
C GLU A 52 -27.37 -7.23 6.30
N THR A 53 -26.05 -7.47 6.23
CA THR A 53 -25.31 -7.44 4.95
C THR A 53 -25.15 -8.82 4.32
N LYS A 54 -25.39 -9.91 5.08
CA LYS A 54 -25.13 -11.30 4.71
C LYS A 54 -23.67 -11.58 4.32
N ASP A 55 -22.75 -10.73 4.75
CA ASP A 55 -21.34 -10.92 4.46
C ASP A 55 -20.81 -12.15 5.19
N ALA A 56 -20.08 -12.98 4.44
CA ALA A 56 -19.40 -14.13 5.02
C ALA A 56 -18.25 -13.66 5.93
N PRO A 57 -18.02 -14.35 7.05
CA PRO A 57 -16.95 -14.00 7.98
C PRO A 57 -15.57 -14.15 7.33
N VAL A 58 -14.58 -13.42 7.86
CA VAL A 58 -13.21 -13.50 7.36
C VAL A 58 -12.62 -14.89 7.66
N GLU A 59 -12.38 -15.67 6.61
CA GLU A 59 -11.86 -17.04 6.75
C GLU A 59 -10.33 -17.12 6.75
N TYR A 60 -9.65 -16.20 6.05
CA TYR A 60 -8.21 -16.27 5.82
C TYR A 60 -7.51 -14.92 6.02
N VAL A 61 -6.34 -14.96 6.64
CA VAL A 61 -5.38 -13.87 6.70
C VAL A 61 -4.26 -14.16 5.71
N ILE A 62 -4.06 -13.25 4.76
CA ILE A 62 -2.93 -13.31 3.82
C ILE A 62 -1.79 -12.53 4.44
N ASP A 63 -0.78 -13.26 4.89
CA ASP A 63 0.46 -12.66 5.37
C ASP A 63 1.39 -12.39 4.19
N CYS A 64 1.69 -11.13 3.91
CA CYS A 64 2.54 -10.70 2.79
C CYS A 64 3.81 -10.03 3.29
N THR A 65 4.95 -10.45 2.75
CA THR A 65 6.28 -9.86 2.98
C THR A 65 6.87 -9.40 1.66
N LEU A 66 7.29 -8.14 1.62
CA LEU A 66 7.89 -7.50 0.46
C LEU A 66 9.41 -7.43 0.64
N GLY A 67 10.15 -8.05 -0.26
CA GLY A 67 11.60 -7.96 -0.35
C GLY A 67 11.98 -6.92 -1.38
N TYR A 68 12.39 -5.74 -0.92
CA TYR A 68 12.96 -4.71 -1.78
C TYR A 68 14.46 -4.94 -1.96
N PRO A 69 15.01 -4.88 -3.18
CA PRO A 69 16.45 -5.07 -3.40
C PRO A 69 17.30 -4.13 -2.51
N LYS A 70 18.20 -4.73 -1.73
CA LYS A 70 19.04 -4.05 -0.71
C LYS A 70 18.26 -3.26 0.35
N GLY A 71 16.98 -3.57 0.57
CA GLY A 71 16.12 -2.88 1.53
C GLY A 71 15.76 -1.44 1.14
N VAL A 72 16.00 -1.03 -0.12
CA VAL A 72 15.71 0.33 -0.58
C VAL A 72 14.36 0.37 -1.29
N VAL A 73 13.41 1.08 -0.68
CA VAL A 73 12.08 1.31 -1.26
C VAL A 73 12.15 2.43 -2.29
N ALA A 74 11.61 2.20 -3.48
CA ALA A 74 11.50 3.23 -4.50
C ALA A 74 10.64 4.40 -4.02
N GLY A 75 11.13 5.63 -4.17
CA GLY A 75 10.31 6.82 -3.98
C GLY A 75 9.20 6.85 -5.01
N LEU A 76 7.97 7.16 -4.61
CA LEU A 76 6.84 7.19 -5.55
C LEU A 76 7.10 8.16 -6.72
N GLY A 77 7.66 9.35 -6.43
CA GLY A 77 8.00 10.32 -7.47
C GLY A 77 9.08 9.81 -8.43
N GLU A 78 10.16 9.24 -7.91
CA GLU A 78 11.28 8.66 -8.66
C GLU A 78 10.77 7.50 -9.54
N ALA A 79 10.00 6.58 -8.97
CA ALA A 79 9.41 5.46 -9.68
C ALA A 79 8.47 5.91 -10.81
N MET A 80 7.71 7.00 -10.62
CA MET A 80 6.80 7.55 -11.62
C MET A 80 7.53 8.15 -12.84
N ILE A 81 8.74 8.68 -12.65
CA ILE A 81 9.59 9.17 -13.76
C ILE A 81 10.52 8.09 -14.33
N GLY A 82 10.44 6.85 -13.82
CA GLY A 82 11.24 5.72 -14.28
C GLY A 82 12.59 5.57 -13.60
N GLU A 83 12.88 6.34 -12.54
CA GLU A 83 14.07 6.16 -11.72
C GLU A 83 13.82 5.08 -10.66
N TRP A 84 14.60 4.00 -10.74
CA TRP A 84 14.48 2.87 -9.83
C TRP A 84 15.74 2.70 -8.99
N PRO A 85 15.62 2.49 -7.66
CA PRO A 85 16.77 2.19 -6.83
C PRO A 85 17.48 0.91 -7.30
N ASN A 86 18.81 0.93 -7.28
CA ASN A 86 19.65 -0.23 -7.63
C ASN A 86 19.40 -0.79 -9.05
N ASP A 87 18.94 0.04 -9.98
CA ASP A 87 18.68 -0.31 -11.38
C ASP A 87 17.75 -1.52 -11.55
N THR A 88 16.87 -1.75 -10.57
CA THR A 88 15.94 -2.88 -10.57
C THR A 88 14.51 -2.45 -10.33
N THR A 89 13.64 -2.92 -11.21
CA THR A 89 12.18 -2.72 -11.16
C THR A 89 11.47 -3.87 -10.46
N THR A 90 12.21 -4.89 -10.00
CA THR A 90 11.63 -6.13 -9.47
C THR A 90 11.55 -6.07 -7.95
N VAL A 91 10.36 -6.29 -7.42
CA VAL A 91 10.10 -6.50 -5.98
C VAL A 91 9.76 -7.96 -5.76
N ALA A 92 10.40 -8.59 -4.77
CA ALA A 92 10.06 -9.95 -4.39
C ALA A 92 8.86 -9.93 -3.44
N ILE A 93 7.89 -10.82 -3.66
CA ILE A 93 6.71 -10.97 -2.81
C ILE A 93 6.69 -12.39 -2.29
N HIS A 94 6.68 -12.54 -0.97
CA HIS A 94 6.46 -13.80 -0.29
C HIS A 94 5.16 -13.73 0.48
N TYR A 95 4.24 -14.67 0.24
CA TYR A 95 2.96 -14.71 0.96
C TYR A 95 2.71 -16.07 1.60
N LYS A 96 2.04 -16.05 2.76
CA LYS A 96 1.50 -17.22 3.44
C LYS A 96 0.01 -17.00 3.68
N VAL A 97 -0.77 -18.06 3.59
CA VAL A 97 -2.21 -18.01 3.85
C VAL A 97 -2.47 -18.73 5.16
N HIS A 98 -3.07 -18.02 6.11
CA HIS A 98 -3.42 -18.55 7.42
C HIS A 98 -4.93 -18.60 7.55
N LYS A 99 -5.48 -19.73 7.97
CA LYS A 99 -6.90 -19.80 8.33
C LYS A 99 -7.12 -19.04 9.64
N VAL A 100 -8.13 -18.19 9.67
CA VAL A 100 -8.50 -17.44 10.88
C VAL A 100 -8.87 -18.42 11.97
N LYS A 101 -8.29 -18.21 13.15
CA LYS A 101 -8.63 -18.94 14.36
C LYS A 101 -9.58 -18.12 15.21
N ARG A 102 -10.53 -18.80 15.85
CA ARG A 102 -11.50 -18.19 16.77
C ARG A 102 -10.82 -17.48 17.95
N GLU A 103 -9.69 -18.00 18.42
CA GLU A 103 -8.90 -17.35 19.49
C GLU A 103 -8.39 -15.94 19.12
N TRP A 104 -8.23 -15.63 17.83
CA TRP A 104 -7.77 -14.32 17.36
C TRP A 104 -8.88 -13.28 17.30
N THR A 105 -10.13 -13.72 17.20
CA THR A 105 -11.31 -12.86 17.11
C THR A 105 -11.85 -12.52 18.50
N GLU A 106 -11.62 -13.39 19.49
CA GLU A 106 -12.09 -13.24 20.87
C GLU A 106 -11.06 -12.58 21.79
N ASP A 107 -9.75 -12.80 21.57
CA ASP A 107 -8.67 -12.30 22.45
C ASP A 107 -7.57 -11.56 21.67
N GLU A 108 -7.45 -10.24 21.90
CA GLU A 108 -6.41 -9.41 21.28
C GLU A 108 -5.00 -9.87 21.67
N ALA A 109 -4.80 -10.36 22.90
CA ALA A 109 -3.49 -10.80 23.35
C ALA A 109 -3.01 -12.02 22.56
N LYS A 110 -3.92 -12.95 22.22
CA LYS A 110 -3.62 -14.12 21.39
C LYS A 110 -3.30 -13.75 19.95
N LEU A 111 -4.05 -12.81 19.36
CA LEU A 111 -3.72 -12.28 18.04
C LEU A 111 -2.36 -11.58 18.06
N LYS A 112 -2.07 -10.79 19.10
CA LYS A 112 -0.81 -10.07 19.25
C LYS A 112 0.39 -11.02 19.40
N GLU A 113 0.27 -12.07 20.22
CA GLU A 113 1.27 -13.13 20.39
C GLU A 113 1.60 -13.77 19.03
N TRP A 114 0.59 -14.20 18.29
CA TRP A 114 0.76 -14.78 16.96
C TRP A 114 1.39 -13.78 15.96
N LEU A 115 0.96 -12.52 15.95
CA LEU A 115 1.52 -11.48 15.09
C LEU A 115 3.01 -11.25 15.39
N TYR A 116 3.41 -11.28 16.66
CA TYR A 116 4.82 -11.11 17.05
C TYR A 116 5.68 -12.27 16.53
N GLU A 117 5.18 -13.51 16.63
CA GLU A 117 5.85 -14.68 16.05
C GLU A 117 5.99 -14.57 14.52
N GLN A 118 4.93 -14.15 13.83
CA GLN A 118 5.00 -13.96 12.37
C GLN A 118 6.01 -12.88 12.00
N TYR A 119 6.01 -11.74 12.70
CA TYR A 119 6.94 -10.65 12.40
C TYR A 119 8.39 -10.99 12.73
N LYS A 120 8.64 -11.79 13.78
CA LYS A 120 9.97 -12.34 14.02
C LYS A 120 10.43 -13.23 12.87
N ALA A 121 9.57 -14.13 12.40
CA ALA A 121 9.88 -14.98 11.25
C ALA A 121 10.10 -14.15 9.95
N LYS A 122 9.39 -13.02 9.79
CA LYS A 122 9.63 -12.09 8.68
C LYS A 122 10.97 -11.37 8.79
N ASP A 123 11.38 -10.98 9.99
CA ASP A 123 12.68 -10.33 10.21
C ASP A 123 13.83 -11.23 9.73
N ASP A 124 13.77 -12.51 10.11
CA ASP A 124 14.71 -13.55 9.69
C ASP A 124 14.61 -13.85 8.18
N LEU A 125 13.39 -13.90 7.63
CA LEU A 125 13.15 -14.11 6.21
C LEU A 125 13.71 -12.96 5.35
N LEU A 126 13.55 -11.72 5.79
CA LEU A 126 14.09 -10.54 5.12
C LEU A 126 15.62 -10.51 5.21
N GLU A 127 16.18 -10.93 6.34
CA GLU A 127 17.63 -11.07 6.51
C GLU A 127 18.22 -12.06 5.49
N GLU A 128 17.58 -13.21 5.30
CA GLU A 128 17.97 -14.19 4.28
C GLU A 128 17.80 -13.62 2.87
N TYR A 129 16.69 -12.92 2.60
CA TYR A 129 16.45 -12.27 1.33
C TYR A 129 17.52 -11.24 0.99
N TYR A 130 17.97 -10.43 1.96
CA TYR A 130 19.02 -9.43 1.71
C TYR A 130 20.40 -10.06 1.50
N LYS A 131 20.64 -11.28 2.01
CA LYS A 131 21.87 -12.03 1.76
C LYS A 131 21.87 -12.74 0.40
N THR A 132 20.74 -13.33 0.02
CA THR A 132 20.64 -14.24 -1.14
C THR A 132 20.02 -13.58 -2.37
N GLY A 133 19.26 -12.50 -2.20
CA GLY A 133 18.48 -11.82 -3.23
C GLY A 133 17.14 -12.50 -3.56
N THR A 134 16.77 -13.60 -2.88
CA THR A 134 15.56 -14.36 -3.20
C THR A 134 14.89 -14.94 -1.96
N PHE A 135 13.56 -15.01 -1.96
CA PHE A 135 12.83 -15.75 -0.93
C PHE A 135 12.89 -17.26 -1.17
N PRO A 136 12.79 -18.08 -0.11
CA PRO A 136 12.69 -19.54 -0.24
C PRO A 136 11.43 -19.95 -0.99
N GLY A 137 11.52 -21.04 -1.75
CA GLY A 137 10.38 -21.67 -2.44
C GLY A 137 10.31 -21.43 -3.95
N LYS A 138 9.15 -21.76 -4.55
CA LYS A 138 8.93 -21.66 -5.99
C LYS A 138 8.68 -20.21 -6.39
N ARG A 139 9.48 -19.71 -7.32
CA ARG A 139 9.35 -18.36 -7.86
C ARG A 139 8.36 -18.34 -9.03
N ARG A 140 7.36 -17.47 -8.95
CA ARG A 140 6.50 -17.12 -10.08
C ARG A 140 6.76 -15.66 -10.44
N ARG A 141 7.38 -15.43 -11.61
CA ARG A 141 7.51 -14.07 -12.13
C ARG A 141 6.14 -13.60 -12.62
N VAL A 142 5.69 -12.46 -12.12
CA VAL A 142 4.50 -11.77 -12.61
C VAL A 142 5.01 -10.56 -13.35
N GLU A 143 4.76 -10.52 -14.65
CA GLU A 143 5.13 -9.39 -15.50
C GLU A 143 3.87 -8.59 -15.82
N PHE A 144 4.01 -7.27 -15.79
CA PHE A 144 2.95 -6.39 -16.25
C PHE A 144 3.08 -6.22 -17.77
N SER A 145 1.99 -6.43 -18.49
CA SER A 145 1.98 -6.28 -19.94
C SER A 145 2.11 -4.80 -20.32
N LEU A 146 3.21 -4.45 -20.99
CA LEU A 146 3.45 -3.09 -21.47
C LEU A 146 2.33 -2.59 -22.39
N VAL A 147 1.77 -3.48 -23.21
CA VAL A 147 0.64 -3.16 -24.10
C VAL A 147 -0.58 -2.74 -23.29
N HIS A 148 -0.88 -3.49 -22.22
CA HIS A 148 -1.97 -3.14 -21.32
C HIS A 148 -1.72 -1.77 -20.68
N SER A 149 -0.52 -1.53 -20.14
CA SER A 149 -0.16 -0.25 -19.54
C SER A 149 -0.31 0.92 -20.53
N VAL A 150 0.17 0.78 -21.77
CA VAL A 150 0.03 1.81 -22.80
C VAL A 150 -1.43 2.05 -23.17
N MET A 151 -2.23 0.99 -23.33
CA MET A 151 -3.67 1.12 -23.63
C MET A 151 -4.41 1.90 -22.54
N VAL A 152 -4.13 1.62 -21.27
CA VAL A 152 -4.72 2.34 -20.14
C VAL A 152 -4.34 3.81 -20.17
N GLN A 153 -3.09 4.16 -20.48
CA GLN A 153 -2.69 5.57 -20.57
C GLN A 153 -3.29 6.29 -21.77
N VAL A 154 -3.38 5.63 -22.92
CA VAL A 154 -4.10 6.18 -24.08
C VAL A 154 -5.57 6.43 -23.74
N PHE A 155 -6.23 5.48 -23.06
CA PHE A 155 -7.62 5.63 -22.61
C PHE A 155 -7.79 6.84 -21.68
N TRP A 156 -6.94 6.98 -20.65
CA TRP A 156 -7.02 8.13 -19.74
C TRP A 156 -6.70 9.46 -20.42
N CYS A 157 -5.71 9.51 -21.30
CA CYS A 157 -5.40 10.72 -22.07
C CYS A 157 -6.55 11.10 -23.00
N ALA A 158 -7.19 10.13 -23.66
CA ALA A 158 -8.35 10.38 -24.51
C ALA A 158 -9.56 10.86 -23.70
N LEU A 159 -9.83 10.23 -22.55
CA LEU A 159 -10.91 10.62 -21.65
C LEU A 159 -10.68 12.03 -21.11
N PHE A 160 -9.46 12.35 -20.68
CA PHE A 160 -9.08 13.69 -20.24
C PHE A 160 -9.23 14.71 -21.36
N TYR A 161 -8.77 14.40 -22.57
CA TYR A 161 -8.92 15.26 -23.74
C TYR A 161 -10.40 15.52 -24.07
N PHE A 162 -11.24 14.49 -24.00
CA PHE A 162 -12.67 14.61 -24.21
C PHE A 162 -13.32 15.53 -23.16
N HIS A 163 -13.05 15.30 -21.87
CA HIS A 163 -13.54 16.15 -20.78
C HIS A 163 -13.05 17.59 -20.90
N TYR A 164 -11.76 17.79 -21.21
CA TYR A 164 -11.20 19.11 -21.43
C TYR A 164 -11.95 19.86 -22.54
N ASN A 165 -12.20 19.21 -23.69
CA ASN A 165 -12.95 19.84 -24.78
C ASN A 165 -14.42 20.06 -24.43
N PHE A 166 -15.10 19.08 -23.83
CA PHE A 166 -16.52 19.17 -23.50
C PHE A 166 -16.77 20.21 -22.39
N THR A 167 -16.08 20.12 -21.27
CA THR A 167 -16.29 21.02 -20.13
C THR A 167 -15.84 22.45 -20.44
N LEU A 168 -14.64 22.66 -21.01
CA LEU A 168 -14.15 24.02 -21.23
C LEU A 168 -14.75 24.68 -22.47
N LYS A 169 -14.89 23.96 -23.59
CA LYS A 169 -15.37 24.59 -24.84
C LYS A 169 -16.89 24.59 -24.97
N LEU A 170 -17.58 23.55 -24.48
CA LEU A 170 -19.04 23.45 -24.64
C LEU A 170 -19.81 24.09 -23.49
N VAL A 171 -19.27 24.09 -22.26
CA VAL A 171 -19.98 24.64 -21.09
C VAL A 171 -19.38 25.97 -20.65
N LEU A 172 -18.06 26.01 -20.39
CA LEU A 172 -17.45 27.19 -19.76
C LEU A 172 -17.39 28.41 -20.71
N LYS A 173 -17.02 28.20 -21.98
CA LYS A 173 -16.97 29.29 -22.99
C LYS A 173 -18.32 29.97 -23.26
N PRO A 174 -19.42 29.24 -23.56
CA PRO A 174 -20.71 29.90 -23.78
C PRO A 174 -21.26 30.52 -22.49
N LEU A 175 -21.05 29.92 -21.33
CA LEU A 175 -21.42 30.51 -20.04
C LEU A 175 -20.67 31.84 -19.81
N ALA A 176 -19.35 31.86 -20.05
CA ALA A 176 -18.55 33.07 -19.93
C ALA A 176 -18.98 34.16 -20.92
N MET A 177 -19.28 33.81 -22.18
CA MET A 177 -19.82 34.75 -23.16
C MET A 177 -21.20 35.28 -22.77
N TRP A 178 -22.06 34.44 -22.19
CA TRP A 178 -23.38 34.84 -21.71
C TRP A 178 -23.29 35.82 -20.53
N ILE A 179 -22.40 35.55 -19.56
CA ILE A 179 -22.12 36.47 -18.45
C ILE A 179 -21.58 37.81 -18.97
N LEU A 180 -20.64 37.80 -19.93
CA LEU A 180 -20.10 39.01 -20.55
C LEU A 180 -21.18 39.84 -21.26
N ARG A 181 -22.13 39.18 -21.94
CA ARG A 181 -23.28 39.86 -22.57
C ARG A 181 -24.23 40.48 -21.55
N LEU A 182 -24.52 39.79 -20.46
CA LEU A 182 -25.34 40.36 -19.37
C LEU A 182 -24.67 41.60 -18.77
N PHE A 183 -23.36 41.54 -18.55
CA PHE A 183 -22.59 42.66 -18.00
C PHE A 183 -22.56 43.86 -18.96
N TRP A 184 -22.39 43.61 -20.27
CA TRP A 184 -22.43 44.65 -21.30
C TRP A 184 -23.79 45.37 -21.32
N ASN A 185 -24.89 44.62 -21.36
CA ASN A 185 -26.26 45.17 -21.38
C ASN A 185 -26.66 45.88 -20.07
N ALA A 186 -25.93 45.67 -18.97
CA ALA A 186 -26.18 46.33 -17.70
C ALA A 186 -25.41 47.65 -17.54
N ILE A 187 -24.33 47.85 -18.31
CA ILE A 187 -23.45 49.02 -18.24
C ILE A 187 -23.72 50.02 -19.38
N PHE A 188 -24.10 49.52 -20.56
CA PHE A 188 -24.41 50.32 -21.75
C PHE A 188 -25.85 50.06 -22.20
#